data_AF-A0AAN7XTH7-F1
#
_entry.id   AF-A0AAN7XTH7-F1
#
_cell.length_a   1.000
_cell.length_b   1.000
_cell.length_c   1.000
_cell.angle_alpha   90.00
_cell.angle_beta   90.00
_cell.angle_gamma   90.00
#
_symmetry.space_group_name_H-M   'P 1'
#
loop_
_entity.id
_entity.type
_entity.pdbx_description
1 polymer ?
#
loop_
_entity_poly.entity_id
_entity_poly.type
_entity_poly.pdbx_seq_one_letter_code
_entity_poly.pdbx_strand_id
1 'polypeptide(L)'
;MGRLWPLLLLCGAWSPLCLSAGVSFLGTPQECANATFVPGYNLGGEGFDIVTMERKGAYVIDTETWDLGNGSCRLYSNSLANNVKQKVPVAVTDWRTSTKCNLKVSSQLYDSVETLINDSTSSVSNDWKLGLKLPVDPSLTVSLGVAFGGSHSKESRFAIEKSKKDHYTFFSHYVDCQFYR
;
A
#
# COMPACT_ATOMS: atom_id res chain seq x y z
N MET A 1 12.10 39.93 -49.83
CA MET A 1 11.41 39.25 -48.71
C MET A 1 12.41 38.28 -48.09
N GLY A 2 12.86 38.59 -46.88
CA GLY A 2 14.07 38.02 -46.26
C GLY A 2 13.91 36.58 -45.81
N ARG A 3 14.98 35.80 -45.99
CA ARG A 3 15.14 34.41 -45.55
C ARG A 3 15.34 34.38 -44.04
N LEU A 4 14.34 33.90 -43.29
CA LEU A 4 14.39 33.64 -41.85
C LEU A 4 14.35 32.12 -41.60
N TRP A 5 15.47 31.46 -41.83
CA TRP A 5 15.77 30.12 -41.33
C TRP A 5 17.30 30.05 -41.31
N PRO A 6 18.00 30.06 -40.14
CA PRO A 6 17.78 29.10 -39.06
C PRO A 6 18.15 29.64 -37.65
N LEU A 7 17.19 30.03 -36.82
CA LEU A 7 17.44 30.36 -35.39
C LEU A 7 16.74 29.41 -34.40
N LEU A 8 16.13 28.34 -34.91
CA LEU A 8 15.32 27.40 -34.11
C LEU A 8 16.08 26.14 -33.65
N LEU A 9 17.39 26.02 -33.89
CA LEU A 9 18.15 24.80 -33.60
C LEU A 9 18.97 24.80 -32.30
N LEU A 10 18.85 25.80 -31.43
CA LEU A 10 19.68 25.89 -30.21
C LEU A 10 18.94 25.73 -28.87
N CYS A 11 17.60 25.60 -28.83
CA CYS A 11 16.88 25.43 -27.56
C CYS A 11 16.61 23.97 -27.16
N GLY A 12 17.03 22.98 -27.95
CA GLY A 12 16.72 21.55 -27.70
C GLY A 12 17.67 20.81 -26.74
N ALA A 13 18.81 21.40 -26.38
CA ALA A 13 19.88 20.66 -25.69
C ALA A 13 19.84 20.75 -24.15
N TRP A 14 19.11 21.70 -23.57
CA TRP A 14 19.11 21.95 -22.13
C TRP A 14 17.71 21.85 -21.51
N SER A 15 16.96 20.81 -21.86
CA SER A 15 15.93 20.36 -20.92
C SER A 15 16.65 19.57 -19.83
N PRO A 16 16.80 20.07 -18.58
CA PRO A 16 17.23 19.21 -17.50
C PRO A 16 16.24 18.04 -17.50
N LEU A 17 16.78 16.82 -17.57
CA LEU A 17 16.00 15.62 -17.36
C LEU A 17 15.30 15.80 -16.01
N CYS A 18 14.02 16.17 -16.03
CA CYS A 18 13.19 16.12 -14.85
C CYS A 18 13.16 14.65 -14.47
N LEU A 19 14.04 14.23 -13.54
CA LEU A 19 13.93 12.92 -12.92
C LEU A 19 12.56 12.89 -12.26
N SER A 20 11.61 12.27 -12.95
CA SER A 20 10.26 12.11 -12.43
C SER A 20 10.32 11.37 -11.10
N ALA A 21 9.42 11.73 -10.17
CA ALA A 21 9.40 11.26 -8.78
C ALA A 21 9.13 9.73 -8.57
N GLY A 22 9.35 8.92 -9.60
CA GLY A 22 9.25 7.46 -9.57
C GLY A 22 10.40 6.73 -10.29
N VAL A 23 11.40 7.44 -10.81
CA VAL A 23 12.56 6.79 -11.45
C VAL A 23 13.64 6.55 -10.40
N SER A 24 13.99 5.29 -10.20
CA SER A 24 15.12 4.90 -9.37
C SER A 24 16.44 5.24 -10.06
N PHE A 25 17.47 5.47 -9.26
CA PHE A 25 18.86 5.55 -9.73
C PHE A 25 19.75 4.72 -8.82
N LEU A 26 20.90 4.30 -9.36
CA LEU A 26 21.88 3.55 -8.59
C LEU A 26 22.67 4.50 -7.70
N GLY A 27 22.67 4.21 -6.39
CA GLY A 27 23.49 4.91 -5.41
C GLY A 27 24.90 4.32 -5.35
N THR A 28 25.87 5.18 -5.05
CA THR A 28 27.22 4.74 -4.67
C THR A 28 27.20 4.04 -3.29
N PRO A 29 28.21 3.22 -2.95
CA PRO A 29 28.26 2.56 -1.64
C PRO A 29 28.14 3.50 -0.44
N GLN A 30 28.74 4.70 -0.52
CA GLN A 30 28.64 5.70 0.54
C GLN A 30 27.23 6.31 0.62
N GLU A 31 26.59 6.60 -0.51
CA GLU A 31 25.20 7.09 -0.52
C GLU A 31 24.24 6.04 0.03
N CYS A 32 24.43 4.77 -0.33
CA CYS A 32 23.56 3.68 0.12
C CYS A 32 23.73 3.34 1.60
N ALA A 33 24.95 3.42 2.13
CA ALA A 33 25.20 3.27 3.56
C ALA A 33 24.50 4.38 4.38
N ASN A 34 24.52 5.62 3.88
CA ASN A 34 23.96 6.78 4.59
C ASN A 34 22.46 7.01 4.35
N ALA A 35 21.91 6.52 3.24
CA ALA A 35 20.51 6.69 2.91
C ALA A 35 19.61 5.90 3.86
N THR A 36 18.53 6.53 4.32
CA THR A 36 17.48 5.88 5.09
C THR A 36 16.54 5.11 4.16
N PHE A 37 15.84 4.12 4.69
CA PHE A 37 14.78 3.46 3.95
C PHE A 37 13.59 4.39 3.69
N VAL A 38 12.86 4.11 2.62
CA VAL A 38 11.55 4.71 2.37
C VAL A 38 10.56 4.41 3.51
N PRO A 39 9.59 5.28 3.80
CA PRO A 39 8.58 5.01 4.83
C PRO A 39 7.82 3.72 4.56
N GLY A 40 7.68 2.88 5.59
CA GLY A 40 6.91 1.63 5.50
C GLY A 40 7.55 0.52 4.66
N TYR A 41 8.86 0.59 4.38
CA TYR A 41 9.58 -0.37 3.51
C TYR A 41 9.38 -1.85 3.86
N ASN A 42 9.14 -2.16 5.12
CA ASN A 42 9.01 -3.53 5.62
C ASN A 42 7.57 -4.07 5.60
N LEU A 43 6.56 -3.23 5.36
CA LEU A 43 5.15 -3.63 5.40
C LEU A 43 4.80 -4.67 4.33
N GLY A 44 5.40 -4.57 3.14
CA GLY A 44 5.12 -5.49 2.02
C GLY A 44 5.63 -6.91 2.22
N GLY A 45 6.52 -7.15 3.20
CA GLY A 45 7.04 -8.47 3.53
C GLY A 45 6.53 -9.06 4.84
N GLU A 46 5.75 -8.30 5.60
CA GLU A 46 5.19 -8.72 6.88
C GLU A 46 3.96 -9.62 6.64
N GLY A 47 3.90 -10.75 7.35
CA GLY A 47 2.74 -11.65 7.30
C GLY A 47 1.48 -10.95 7.81
N PHE A 48 0.35 -11.22 7.16
CA PHE A 48 -0.95 -10.66 7.48
C PHE A 48 -1.96 -11.78 7.74
N ASP A 49 -2.66 -11.71 8.88
CA ASP A 49 -3.74 -12.63 9.21
C ASP A 49 -5.06 -12.12 8.63
N ILE A 50 -5.58 -12.80 7.61
CA ILE A 50 -6.85 -12.43 6.98
C ILE A 50 -8.05 -12.56 7.93
N VAL A 51 -7.97 -13.44 8.93
CA VAL A 51 -9.08 -13.75 9.85
C VAL A 51 -9.21 -12.67 10.92
N THR A 52 -8.07 -12.22 11.47
CA THR A 52 -8.05 -11.14 12.46
C THR A 52 -7.84 -9.75 11.87
N MET A 53 -7.47 -9.65 10.59
CA MET A 53 -7.09 -8.40 9.90
C MET A 53 -5.90 -7.70 10.57
N GLU A 54 -4.95 -8.48 11.09
CA GLU A 54 -3.79 -7.97 11.83
C GLU A 54 -2.46 -8.44 11.22
N ARG A 55 -1.45 -7.58 11.34
CA ARG A 55 -0.07 -7.92 10.98
C ARG A 55 0.54 -8.85 12.04
N LYS A 56 1.36 -9.81 11.59
CA LYS A 56 1.94 -10.86 12.45
C LYS A 56 3.30 -10.51 13.04
N GLY A 57 3.96 -9.44 12.62
CA GLY A 57 5.34 -9.12 13.05
C GLY A 57 6.39 -10.12 12.57
N ALA A 58 6.02 -11.06 11.69
CA ALA A 58 6.91 -12.06 11.10
C ALA A 58 7.05 -11.76 9.60
N TYR A 59 8.26 -11.85 9.07
CA TYR A 59 8.57 -11.44 7.70
C TYR A 59 8.82 -12.66 6.82
N VAL A 60 8.02 -12.78 5.76
CA VAL A 60 8.12 -13.88 4.78
C VAL A 60 8.92 -13.48 3.54
N ILE A 61 9.10 -12.17 3.33
CA ILE A 61 9.94 -11.60 2.29
C ILE A 61 11.03 -10.77 2.98
N ASP A 62 12.27 -10.95 2.54
CA ASP A 62 13.39 -10.12 2.98
C ASP A 62 13.19 -8.68 2.50
N THR A 63 12.88 -7.81 3.46
CA THR A 63 12.72 -6.37 3.26
C THR A 63 13.86 -5.58 3.89
N GLU A 64 14.93 -6.22 4.36
CA GLU A 64 16.07 -5.55 4.99
C GLU A 64 17.28 -5.47 4.06
N THR A 65 17.45 -6.46 3.17
CA THR A 65 18.53 -6.41 2.18
C THR A 65 18.26 -5.34 1.14
N TRP A 66 19.18 -4.36 1.06
CA TRP A 66 19.16 -3.27 0.08
C TRP A 66 20.33 -3.33 -0.91
N ASP A 67 21.39 -4.06 -0.56
CA ASP A 67 22.62 -4.18 -1.36
C ASP A 67 22.38 -5.10 -2.57
N LEU A 68 22.75 -4.61 -3.75
CA LEU A 68 22.68 -5.36 -5.01
C LEU A 68 23.89 -6.32 -5.20
N GLY A 69 24.76 -6.44 -4.20
CA GLY A 69 25.89 -7.36 -4.17
C GLY A 69 27.25 -6.71 -4.42
N ASN A 70 27.29 -5.37 -4.54
CA ASN A 70 28.50 -4.59 -4.79
C ASN A 70 28.57 -3.31 -3.92
N GLY A 71 27.77 -3.25 -2.86
CA GLY A 71 27.57 -2.07 -2.02
C GLY A 71 26.63 -1.02 -2.65
N SER A 72 26.19 -1.18 -3.89
CA SER A 72 25.22 -0.27 -4.51
C SER A 72 23.77 -0.63 -4.15
N CYS A 73 22.87 0.31 -4.36
CA CYS A 73 21.46 0.17 -4.02
C CYS A 73 20.58 0.98 -4.97
N ARG A 74 19.29 0.67 -4.99
CA ARG A 74 18.28 1.50 -5.66
C ARG A 74 17.86 2.63 -4.73
N LEU A 75 18.13 3.86 -5.16
CA LEU A 75 17.71 5.08 -4.50
C LEU A 75 16.56 5.76 -5.26
N TYR A 76 15.69 6.41 -4.50
CA TYR A 76 14.64 7.26 -5.02
C TYR A 76 14.69 8.63 -4.34
N SER A 77 14.32 9.67 -5.09
CA SER A 77 14.11 11.01 -4.52
C SER A 77 12.69 11.12 -4.00
N ASN A 78 12.50 11.20 -2.68
CA ASN A 78 11.17 11.28 -2.08
C ASN A 78 10.65 12.73 -2.10
N SER A 79 9.81 13.05 -3.08
CA SER A 79 9.18 14.37 -3.22
C SER A 79 8.33 14.79 -2.01
N LEU A 80 7.82 13.83 -1.24
CA LEU A 80 7.03 14.07 -0.02
C LEU A 80 7.88 14.28 1.23
N ALA A 81 9.19 14.07 1.13
CA ALA A 81 10.16 14.26 2.19
C ALA A 81 11.32 15.15 1.71
N ASN A 82 11.01 16.33 1.15
CA ASN A 82 11.98 17.33 0.70
C ASN A 82 13.03 16.80 -0.29
N ASN A 83 12.66 15.85 -1.15
CA ASN A 83 13.56 15.21 -2.12
C ASN A 83 14.77 14.52 -1.50
N VAL A 84 14.64 14.04 -0.25
CA VAL A 84 15.68 13.21 0.37
C VAL A 84 15.84 11.91 -0.43
N LYS A 85 17.10 11.52 -0.66
CA LYS A 85 17.45 10.24 -1.29
C LYS A 85 17.20 9.11 -0.29
N GLN A 86 16.31 8.19 -0.63
CA GLN A 86 15.97 7.05 0.21
C GLN A 86 16.17 5.74 -0.53
N LYS A 87 16.65 4.72 0.18
CA LYS A 87 16.85 3.38 -0.37
C LYS A 87 15.62 2.51 -0.21
N VAL A 88 15.51 1.51 -1.06
CA VAL A 88 14.46 0.48 -0.96
C VAL A 88 15.10 -0.90 -0.85
N PRO A 89 14.38 -1.89 -0.30
CA PRO A 89 14.83 -3.27 -0.32
C PRO A 89 14.93 -3.83 -1.73
N VAL A 90 15.80 -4.83 -1.93
CA VAL A 90 15.98 -5.50 -3.22
C VAL A 90 14.68 -6.14 -3.71
N ALA A 91 13.83 -6.62 -2.81
CA ALA A 91 12.52 -7.20 -3.13
C ALA A 91 11.47 -6.18 -3.60
N VAL A 92 11.66 -4.88 -3.36
CA VAL A 92 10.69 -3.83 -3.72
C VAL A 92 11.04 -3.23 -5.07
N THR A 93 10.16 -3.32 -6.06
CA THR A 93 10.44 -2.89 -7.45
C THR A 93 9.77 -1.58 -7.88
N ASP A 94 8.54 -1.32 -7.44
CA ASP A 94 7.67 -0.28 -8.02
C ASP A 94 7.37 0.90 -7.09
N TRP A 95 8.27 1.17 -6.13
CA TRP A 95 8.09 2.27 -5.19
C TRP A 95 8.00 3.62 -5.90
N ARG A 96 6.98 4.40 -5.56
CA ARG A 96 6.82 5.78 -6.03
C ARG A 96 5.96 6.61 -5.10
N THR A 97 6.24 7.90 -5.08
CA THR A 97 5.35 8.87 -4.42
C THR A 97 4.06 9.01 -5.23
N SER A 98 2.92 8.98 -4.55
CA SER A 98 1.59 9.20 -5.12
C SER A 98 0.80 10.04 -4.15
N THR A 99 0.47 11.28 -4.46
CA THR A 99 -0.36 12.13 -3.60
C THR A 99 -1.81 12.05 -4.05
N LYS A 100 -2.56 11.12 -3.46
CA LYS A 100 -4.02 11.02 -3.66
C LYS A 100 -4.68 11.03 -2.30
N CYS A 101 -5.17 12.19 -1.90
CA CYS A 101 -5.81 12.38 -0.60
C CYS A 101 -7.20 12.96 -0.83
N ASN A 102 -8.22 12.20 -0.45
CA ASN A 102 -9.60 12.63 -0.52
C ASN A 102 -10.02 13.11 0.88
N LEU A 103 -9.95 14.42 1.12
CA LEU A 103 -10.31 15.04 2.41
C LEU A 103 -11.82 15.08 2.68
N LYS A 104 -12.60 14.20 2.04
CA LYS A 104 -14.02 14.02 2.31
C LYS A 104 -14.19 12.90 3.31
N VAL A 105 -15.08 13.10 4.27
CA VAL A 105 -15.50 12.03 5.18
C VAL A 105 -16.46 11.13 4.42
N SER A 106 -16.01 9.90 4.16
CA SER A 106 -16.88 8.83 3.69
C SER A 106 -17.65 8.27 4.87
N SER A 107 -18.94 7.99 4.69
CA SER A 107 -19.82 7.46 5.72
C SER A 107 -20.58 6.26 5.18
N GLN A 108 -20.58 5.16 5.92
CA GLN A 108 -21.32 3.95 5.60
C GLN A 108 -22.17 3.51 6.80
N LEU A 109 -23.36 2.98 6.51
CA LEU A 109 -24.30 2.42 7.49
C LEU A 109 -24.43 0.92 7.25
N TYR A 110 -24.36 0.13 8.31
CA TYR A 110 -24.51 -1.32 8.27
C TYR A 110 -25.62 -1.75 9.22
N ASP A 111 -26.55 -2.50 8.68
CA ASP A 111 -27.72 -3.06 9.37
C ASP A 111 -27.41 -4.35 10.13
N SER A 112 -26.25 -4.96 9.86
CA SER A 112 -25.86 -6.25 10.40
C SER A 112 -24.35 -6.33 10.60
N VAL A 113 -23.93 -7.34 11.35
CA VAL A 113 -22.51 -7.61 11.59
C VAL A 113 -21.85 -8.11 10.30
N GLU A 114 -22.58 -8.90 9.53
CA GLU A 114 -22.14 -9.49 8.27
C GLU A 114 -21.83 -8.42 7.22
N THR A 115 -22.69 -7.41 7.07
CA THR A 115 -22.47 -6.32 6.10
C THR A 115 -21.28 -5.45 6.51
N LEU A 116 -21.10 -5.18 7.81
CA LEU A 116 -19.93 -4.48 8.34
C LEU A 116 -18.62 -5.24 8.09
N ILE A 117 -18.59 -6.55 8.38
CA ILE A 117 -17.39 -7.39 8.18
C ILE A 117 -17.03 -7.49 6.71
N ASN A 118 -18.03 -7.72 5.85
CA ASN A 118 -17.81 -7.82 4.41
C ASN A 118 -17.14 -6.55 3.86
N ASP A 119 -17.63 -5.38 4.24
CA ASP A 119 -17.03 -4.11 3.83
C ASP A 119 -15.64 -3.90 4.42
N SER A 120 -15.42 -4.22 5.71
CA SER A 120 -14.10 -4.13 6.33
C SER A 120 -13.04 -4.96 5.58
N THR A 121 -13.40 -6.17 5.15
CA THR A 121 -12.50 -7.05 4.39
C THR A 121 -12.20 -6.57 2.96
N SER A 122 -12.99 -5.64 2.42
CA SER A 122 -12.77 -5.08 1.07
C SER A 122 -11.47 -4.27 0.94
N SER A 123 -10.84 -3.92 2.07
CA SER A 123 -9.50 -3.32 2.11
C SER A 123 -8.41 -4.24 1.54
N VAL A 124 -8.66 -5.55 1.48
CA VAL A 124 -7.79 -6.53 0.82
C VAL A 124 -8.19 -6.63 -0.65
N SER A 125 -7.37 -6.05 -1.53
CA SER A 125 -7.72 -5.84 -2.94
C SER A 125 -7.48 -7.04 -3.86
N ASN A 126 -6.71 -8.03 -3.41
CA ASN A 126 -6.45 -9.26 -4.19
C ASN A 126 -7.45 -10.37 -3.87
N ASP A 127 -7.50 -11.39 -4.74
CA ASP A 127 -8.20 -12.63 -4.45
C ASP A 127 -7.35 -13.52 -3.53
N TRP A 128 -7.31 -13.18 -2.24
CA TRP A 128 -6.57 -13.92 -1.22
C TRP A 128 -7.02 -15.37 -1.05
N LYS A 129 -8.20 -15.73 -1.58
CA LYS A 129 -8.76 -17.10 -1.50
C LYS A 129 -8.18 -18.02 -2.57
N LEU A 130 -7.58 -17.44 -3.62
CA LEU A 130 -7.06 -18.19 -4.75
C LEU A 130 -6.02 -19.22 -4.30
N GLY A 131 -6.23 -20.49 -4.69
CA GLY A 131 -5.33 -21.60 -4.37
C GLY A 131 -5.50 -22.16 -2.94
N LEU A 132 -6.38 -21.61 -2.11
CA LEU A 132 -6.67 -22.12 -0.77
C LEU A 132 -7.85 -23.11 -0.81
N LYS A 133 -7.71 -24.23 -0.09
CA LYS A 133 -8.82 -25.16 0.18
C LYS A 133 -9.50 -24.76 1.49
N LEU A 134 -10.46 -23.83 1.39
CA LEU A 134 -11.21 -23.38 2.56
C LEU A 134 -12.37 -24.35 2.86
N PRO A 135 -12.47 -24.89 4.09
CA PRO A 135 -13.58 -25.75 4.46
C PRO A 135 -14.83 -24.90 4.63
N VAL A 136 -15.72 -24.93 3.64
CA VAL A 136 -17.04 -24.31 3.73
C VAL A 136 -18.07 -25.41 3.77
N ASP A 137 -18.96 -25.34 4.75
CA ASP A 137 -20.17 -26.13 4.72
C ASP A 137 -21.07 -25.59 3.60
N PRO A 138 -21.41 -26.39 2.57
CA PRO A 138 -22.24 -25.96 1.46
C PRO A 138 -23.69 -25.62 1.88
N SER A 139 -24.09 -25.92 3.12
CA SER A 139 -25.39 -25.53 3.69
C SER A 139 -25.44 -24.12 4.28
N LEU A 140 -24.30 -23.44 4.43
CA LEU A 140 -24.26 -22.07 4.93
C LEU A 140 -24.53 -21.06 3.81
N THR A 141 -25.43 -20.10 4.06
CA THR A 141 -25.72 -18.98 3.15
C THR A 141 -24.74 -17.81 3.29
N VAL A 142 -23.75 -17.93 4.19
CA VAL A 142 -22.76 -16.89 4.47
C VAL A 142 -21.68 -16.91 3.40
N SER A 143 -21.30 -15.73 2.88
CA SER A 143 -20.23 -15.64 1.89
C SER A 143 -18.91 -16.13 2.49
N LEU A 144 -18.12 -16.85 1.69
CA LEU A 144 -16.75 -17.28 2.03
C LEU A 144 -15.86 -16.14 2.57
N GLY A 145 -16.12 -14.90 2.11
CA GLY A 145 -15.42 -13.72 2.59
C GLY A 145 -15.74 -13.42 4.05
N VAL A 146 -17.03 -13.40 4.41
CA VAL A 146 -17.50 -13.13 5.78
C VAL A 146 -17.21 -14.27 6.74
N ALA A 147 -17.24 -15.52 6.26
CA ALA A 147 -16.98 -16.70 7.09
C ALA A 147 -15.54 -16.76 7.63
N PHE A 148 -14.57 -16.18 6.90
CA PHE A 148 -13.16 -16.25 7.26
C PHE A 148 -12.56 -14.86 7.41
N GLY A 149 -12.59 -14.04 6.35
CA GLY A 149 -12.01 -12.71 6.35
C GLY A 149 -12.62 -11.82 7.42
N GLY A 150 -11.80 -11.23 8.27
CA GLY A 150 -12.25 -10.31 9.33
C GLY A 150 -13.15 -10.92 10.41
N SER A 151 -13.46 -12.22 10.36
CA SER A 151 -14.38 -12.89 11.29
C SER A 151 -13.96 -12.77 12.76
N HIS A 152 -12.68 -12.56 13.05
CA HIS A 152 -12.14 -12.34 14.39
C HIS A 152 -11.40 -11.00 14.57
N SER A 153 -11.56 -10.06 13.62
CA SER A 153 -11.07 -8.69 13.76
C SER A 153 -11.63 -7.96 14.99
N LYS A 154 -11.06 -6.80 15.32
CA LYS A 154 -11.54 -5.98 16.43
C LYS A 154 -12.94 -5.43 16.13
N GLU A 155 -13.17 -5.05 14.88
CA GLU A 155 -14.44 -4.56 14.37
C GLU A 155 -15.53 -5.63 14.46
N SER A 156 -15.23 -6.88 14.05
CA SER A 156 -16.19 -7.97 14.14
C SER A 156 -16.50 -8.33 15.58
N ARG A 157 -15.48 -8.47 16.45
CA ARG A 157 -15.71 -8.74 17.88
C ARG A 157 -16.59 -7.67 18.52
N PHE A 158 -16.30 -6.39 18.27
CA PHE A 158 -17.11 -5.29 18.74
C PHE A 158 -18.57 -5.40 18.27
N ALA A 159 -18.78 -5.64 16.97
CA ALA A 159 -20.11 -5.70 16.39
C ALA A 159 -20.90 -6.91 16.91
N ILE A 160 -20.28 -8.09 16.98
CA ILE A 160 -20.87 -9.32 17.55
C ILE A 160 -21.25 -9.10 19.01
N GLU A 161 -20.38 -8.49 19.81
CA GLU A 161 -20.64 -8.21 21.23
C GLU A 161 -21.83 -7.26 21.42
N LYS A 162 -22.02 -6.29 20.52
CA LYS A 162 -23.16 -5.38 20.54
C LYS A 162 -24.44 -6.05 20.10
N SER A 163 -24.43 -6.77 18.98
CA SER A 163 -25.60 -7.46 18.45
C SER A 163 -26.12 -8.58 19.36
N LYS A 164 -25.28 -9.13 20.25
CA LYS A 164 -25.73 -10.06 21.30
C LYS A 164 -26.52 -9.40 22.43
N LYS A 165 -26.42 -8.09 22.60
CA LYS A 165 -27.05 -7.34 23.69
C LYS A 165 -28.38 -6.70 23.28
N ASP A 166 -28.44 -6.21 22.05
CA ASP A 166 -29.64 -5.59 21.49
C ASP A 166 -29.52 -5.53 19.95
N HIS A 167 -30.56 -5.03 19.31
CA HIS A 167 -30.53 -4.68 17.90
C HIS A 167 -29.74 -3.38 17.69
N TYR A 168 -28.59 -3.48 17.02
CA TYR A 168 -27.71 -2.35 16.72
C TYR A 168 -27.59 -2.10 15.23
N THR A 169 -27.45 -0.83 14.87
CA THR A 169 -26.99 -0.37 13.56
C THR A 169 -25.60 0.23 13.71
N PHE A 170 -24.71 -0.06 12.77
CA PHE A 170 -23.31 0.36 12.82
C PHE A 170 -23.06 1.47 11.79
N PHE A 171 -22.18 2.40 12.16
CA PHE A 171 -21.75 3.50 11.29
C PHE A 171 -20.22 3.47 11.21
N SER A 172 -19.68 3.52 9.99
CA SER A 172 -18.25 3.68 9.73
C SER A 172 -17.99 5.01 9.04
N HIS A 173 -17.01 5.74 9.56
CA HIS A 173 -16.55 7.00 8.98
C HIS A 173 -15.05 6.91 8.72
N TYR A 174 -14.61 7.26 7.52
CA TYR A 174 -13.19 7.21 7.17
C TYR A 174 -12.78 8.32 6.20
N VAL A 175 -11.48 8.61 6.20
CA VAL A 175 -10.79 9.51 5.28
C VAL A 175 -9.60 8.73 4.72
N ASP A 176 -9.44 8.74 3.40
CA ASP A 176 -8.39 7.98 2.71
C ASP A 176 -7.37 8.90 2.04
N CYS A 177 -6.10 8.64 2.34
CA CYS A 177 -4.96 9.33 1.72
C CYS A 177 -3.85 8.33 1.41
N GLN A 178 -3.63 8.11 0.12
CA GLN A 178 -2.51 7.37 -0.41
C GLN A 178 -1.34 8.33 -0.64
N PHE A 179 -0.17 7.98 -0.10
CA PHE A 179 1.09 8.74 -0.23
C PHE A 179 2.16 7.98 -1.03
N TYR A 180 2.16 6.65 -0.93
CA TYR A 180 3.12 5.76 -1.57
C TYR A 180 2.39 4.59 -2.23
N ARG A 181 2.98 4.02 -3.28
CA ARG A 181 2.55 2.77 -3.91
C ARG A 181 3.71 2.05 -4.58
#